data_AF-Q5WI93-F1
#
_entry.id   AF-Q5WI93-F1
#
_cell.length_a   1.000
_cell.length_b   1.000
_cell.length_c   1.000
_cell.angle_alpha   90.00
_cell.angle_beta   90.00
_cell.angle_gamma   90.00
#
_symmetry.space_group_name_H-M   'P 1'
#
loop_
_entity.id
_entity.type
_entity.pdbx_description
1 polymer ?
#
loop_
_entity_poly.entity_id
_entity_poly.type
_entity_poly.pdbx_seq_one_letter_code
_entity_poly.pdbx_strand_id
1 'polypeptide(L)'
;MVKFKLNGFCSRERIEKMRPLKKIQRKLRQLKVGSEIYFKEGNELFIVRGKQGKFLVATSEPDRDTYTIIDIERGFCGPNDRVFNPYNYKKQEDIEECLRDFNNPPEDMSDLKISLRHGTNVENVIDLPGIN
;
A
#
# COMPACT_ATOMS: atom_id res chain seq x y z
N MET A 1 -5.57 57.99 -17.99
CA MET A 1 -5.54 56.88 -18.97
C MET A 1 -4.55 55.83 -18.46
N VAL A 2 -5.04 54.83 -17.74
CA VAL A 2 -4.22 53.91 -16.93
C VAL A 2 -3.96 52.63 -17.71
N LYS A 3 -2.68 52.32 -17.94
CA LYS A 3 -2.21 51.07 -18.55
C LYS A 3 -2.18 49.96 -17.49
N PHE A 4 -2.92 48.87 -17.70
CA PHE A 4 -2.79 47.66 -16.90
C PHE A 4 -1.51 46.90 -17.30
N LYS A 5 -0.59 46.78 -16.34
CA LYS A 5 0.62 45.96 -16.41
C LYS A 5 0.26 44.62 -15.76
N LEU A 6 0.20 43.55 -16.54
CA LEU A 6 0.03 42.18 -16.02
C LEU A 6 1.32 41.78 -15.28
N ASN A 7 1.34 42.00 -13.96
CA ASN A 7 2.35 41.46 -13.08
C ASN A 7 1.88 40.10 -12.55
N GLY A 8 2.64 39.07 -12.92
CA GLY A 8 2.98 37.90 -12.12
C GLY A 8 1.87 37.15 -11.38
N PHE A 9 1.55 35.95 -11.84
CA PHE A 9 1.08 34.88 -10.96
C PHE A 9 1.53 33.51 -11.50
N CYS A 10 2.13 32.71 -10.60
CA CYS A 10 2.26 31.24 -10.59
C CYS A 10 2.68 30.54 -11.91
N SER A 11 3.75 29.73 -11.99
CA SER A 11 4.34 28.86 -10.97
C SER A 11 5.66 28.32 -11.51
N ARG A 12 6.78 28.93 -11.13
CA ARG A 12 8.08 28.27 -11.09
C ARG A 12 8.34 27.98 -9.63
N GLU A 13 8.08 26.74 -9.19
CA GLU A 13 8.66 26.07 -8.02
C GLU A 13 7.73 24.96 -7.52
N ARG A 14 7.92 23.78 -8.12
CA ARG A 14 7.76 22.42 -7.57
C ARG A 14 7.42 21.49 -8.73
N ILE A 15 8.39 21.35 -9.63
CA ILE A 15 8.66 20.01 -10.16
C ILE A 15 9.22 19.26 -8.94
N GLU A 16 8.32 18.81 -8.06
CA GLU A 16 8.65 17.82 -7.05
C GLU A 16 9.28 16.67 -7.83
N LYS A 17 10.56 16.42 -7.55
CA LYS A 17 11.31 15.29 -8.07
C LYS A 17 10.48 14.04 -7.73
N MET A 18 9.65 13.58 -8.67
CA MET A 18 9.04 12.26 -8.63
C MET A 18 10.21 11.27 -8.57
N ARG A 19 10.59 10.87 -7.36
CA ARG A 19 11.44 9.69 -7.19
C ARG A 19 10.73 8.57 -7.95
N PRO A 20 11.44 7.81 -8.78
CA PRO A 20 10.76 6.85 -9.62
C PRO A 20 10.10 5.81 -8.69
N LEU A 21 8.76 5.82 -8.66
CA LEU A 21 7.91 4.78 -8.07
C LEU A 21 8.47 3.36 -8.32
N LYS A 22 9.18 3.18 -9.45
CA LYS A 22 9.93 1.98 -9.83
C LYS A 22 10.84 1.38 -8.75
N LYS A 23 11.52 2.17 -7.90
CA LYS A 23 12.46 1.60 -6.92
C LYS A 23 11.73 0.87 -5.80
N ILE A 24 10.69 1.47 -5.23
CA ILE A 24 9.93 0.82 -4.15
C ILE A 24 9.10 -0.33 -4.67
N GLN A 25 8.46 -0.17 -5.84
CA GLN A 25 7.75 -1.25 -6.52
C GLN A 25 8.67 -2.45 -6.79
N ARG A 26 9.92 -2.21 -7.23
CA ARG A 26 10.91 -3.29 -7.42
C ARG A 26 11.21 -4.01 -6.12
N LYS A 27 11.42 -3.29 -5.02
CA LYS A 27 11.66 -3.90 -3.70
C LYS A 27 10.45 -4.72 -3.23
N LEU A 28 9.24 -4.16 -3.33
CA LEU A 28 8.00 -4.86 -2.99
C LEU A 28 7.80 -6.14 -3.82
N ARG A 29 8.15 -6.11 -5.12
CA ARG A 29 8.12 -7.30 -6.00
C ARG A 29 9.08 -8.40 -5.54
N GLN A 30 10.16 -8.06 -4.85
CA GLN A 30 11.13 -9.05 -4.37
C GLN A 30 10.74 -9.69 -3.02
N LEU A 31 9.83 -9.07 -2.27
CA LEU A 31 9.32 -9.63 -1.01
C LEU A 31 8.66 -10.99 -1.25
N LYS A 32 8.88 -11.92 -0.33
CA LYS A 32 8.28 -13.27 -0.32
C LYS A 32 7.43 -13.44 0.94
N VAL A 33 6.59 -14.47 0.96
CA VAL A 33 5.95 -14.90 2.21
C VAL A 33 7.04 -15.19 3.25
N GLY A 34 6.85 -14.69 4.47
CA GLY A 34 7.83 -14.70 5.55
C GLY A 34 8.81 -13.52 5.56
N SER A 35 8.80 -12.63 4.57
CA SER A 35 9.61 -11.41 4.61
C SER A 35 9.09 -10.41 5.65
N GLU A 36 10.03 -9.69 6.25
CA GLU A 36 9.76 -8.64 7.24
C GLU A 36 9.57 -7.29 6.56
N ILE A 37 8.61 -6.51 7.07
CA ILE A 37 8.30 -5.15 6.66
C ILE A 37 8.25 -4.31 7.94
N TYR A 38 9.02 -3.22 7.98
CA TYR A 38 9.05 -2.32 9.13
C TYR A 38 8.29 -1.05 8.80
N PHE A 39 7.30 -0.72 9.62
CA PHE A 39 6.62 0.57 9.54
C PHE A 39 7.42 1.62 10.31
N LYS A 40 7.69 2.76 9.66
CA LYS A 40 8.52 3.85 10.19
C LYS A 40 7.89 4.50 11.42
N GLU A 41 6.57 4.65 11.40
CA GLU A 41 5.81 5.07 12.56
C GLU A 41 5.53 3.84 13.43
N GLY A 42 5.87 3.93 14.72
CA GLY A 42 5.65 2.86 15.69
C GLY A 42 6.74 1.78 15.75
N ASN A 43 7.66 1.71 14.76
CA ASN A 43 8.68 0.66 14.67
C ASN A 43 8.06 -0.75 14.74
N GLU A 44 6.87 -0.89 14.18
CA GLU A 44 6.11 -2.13 14.19
C GLU A 44 6.60 -3.07 13.09
N LEU A 45 6.80 -4.34 13.46
CA LEU A 45 7.19 -5.40 12.56
C LEU A 45 5.95 -6.07 11.97
N PHE A 46 5.89 -6.10 10.65
CA PHE A 46 4.89 -6.84 9.90
C PHE A 46 5.56 -7.97 9.13
N ILE A 47 4.91 -9.13 9.08
CA ILE A 47 5.37 -10.30 8.31
C ILE A 47 4.45 -10.49 7.12
N VAL A 48 5.02 -10.64 5.93
CA VAL A 48 4.26 -10.99 4.72
C VAL A 48 3.69 -12.40 4.88
N ARG A 49 2.37 -12.52 4.88
CA ARG A 49 1.65 -13.80 5.02
C ARG A 49 1.14 -14.34 3.69
N GLY A 50 0.84 -13.45 2.76
CA GLY A 50 0.38 -13.83 1.44
C GLY A 50 0.88 -12.87 0.38
N LYS A 51 1.11 -13.40 -0.82
CA LYS A 51 1.46 -12.61 -2.00
C LYS A 51 0.90 -13.27 -3.24
N GLN A 52 0.11 -12.53 -4.00
CA GLN A 52 -0.46 -13.01 -5.25
C GLN A 52 -0.66 -11.85 -6.23
N GLY A 53 -0.16 -12.04 -7.47
CA GLY A 53 -0.21 -11.00 -8.49
C GLY A 53 0.48 -9.73 -8.02
N LYS A 54 -0.26 -8.62 -8.03
CA LYS A 54 0.23 -7.30 -7.59
C LYS A 54 -0.07 -6.99 -6.12
N PHE A 55 -0.68 -7.91 -5.39
CA PHE A 55 -1.07 -7.68 -4.00
C PHE A 55 -0.26 -8.53 -3.03
N LEU A 56 -0.01 -7.98 -1.85
CA LEU A 56 0.50 -8.71 -0.71
C LEU A 56 -0.29 -8.35 0.54
N VAL A 57 -0.33 -9.29 1.48
CA VAL A 57 -0.92 -9.10 2.80
C VAL A 57 0.17 -9.34 3.83
N ALA A 58 0.31 -8.41 4.76
CA ALA A 58 1.20 -8.54 5.90
C ALA A 58 0.42 -8.32 7.20
N THR A 59 0.81 -9.04 8.25
CA THR A 59 0.20 -8.96 9.58
C THR A 59 1.23 -8.51 10.60
N SER A 60 0.82 -7.76 11.62
CA SER A 60 1.67 -7.41 12.75
C SER A 60 2.13 -8.65 13.50
N GLU A 61 3.30 -8.58 14.11
CA GLU A 61 3.76 -9.55 15.11
C GLU A 61 3.97 -8.87 16.45
N PRO A 62 3.72 -9.57 17.58
CA PRO A 62 3.33 -10.99 17.68
C PRO A 62 1.81 -11.26 17.68
N ASP A 63 0.99 -10.21 17.75
CA ASP A 63 -0.45 -10.26 18.01
C ASP A 63 -1.30 -10.69 16.79
N ARG A 64 -0.86 -10.35 15.57
CA ARG A 64 -1.58 -10.58 14.30
C ARG A 64 -2.99 -10.00 14.29
N ASP A 65 -3.25 -9.02 15.15
CA ASP A 65 -4.53 -8.30 15.21
C ASP A 65 -4.58 -7.21 14.15
N THR A 66 -3.41 -6.69 13.75
CA THR A 66 -3.30 -5.68 12.72
C THR A 66 -2.82 -6.30 11.41
N TYR A 67 -3.35 -5.81 10.29
CA TYR A 67 -2.95 -6.23 8.96
C TYR A 67 -2.91 -5.05 8.01
N THR A 68 -2.18 -5.21 6.92
CA THR A 68 -2.14 -4.27 5.81
C THR A 68 -2.11 -5.04 4.50
N ILE A 69 -2.87 -4.53 3.53
CA ILE A 69 -2.82 -4.95 2.13
C ILE A 69 -1.91 -3.94 1.41
N ILE A 70 -1.04 -4.42 0.54
CA ILE A 70 -0.19 -3.54 -0.29
C ILE A 70 -0.44 -3.85 -1.76
N ASP A 71 -0.78 -2.82 -2.52
CA ASP A 71 -0.77 -2.81 -3.97
C ASP A 71 0.64 -2.44 -4.46
N ILE A 72 1.35 -3.44 -4.96
CA ILE A 72 2.72 -3.35 -5.44
C ILE A 72 2.82 -2.44 -6.66
N GLU A 73 1.82 -2.40 -7.54
CA GLU A 73 1.86 -1.57 -8.75
C GLU A 73 1.60 -0.11 -8.42
N ARG A 74 0.67 0.16 -7.50
CA ARG A 74 0.37 1.53 -7.09
C ARG A 74 1.35 2.07 -6.05
N GLY A 75 2.08 1.19 -5.36
CA GLY A 75 2.92 1.57 -4.22
C GLY A 75 2.08 2.10 -3.06
N PHE A 76 0.88 1.54 -2.88
CA PHE A 76 -0.13 2.01 -1.92
C PHE A 76 -0.46 0.88 -0.94
N CYS A 77 -0.60 1.20 0.35
CA CYS A 77 -0.91 0.24 1.39
C CYS A 77 -2.01 0.73 2.33
N GLY A 78 -2.72 -0.19 2.94
CA GLY A 78 -3.74 0.10 3.95
C GLY A 78 -4.63 -1.11 4.25
N PRO A 79 -5.59 -0.97 5.16
CA PRO A 79 -6.58 -2.00 5.42
C PRO A 79 -7.58 -2.12 4.26
N ASN A 80 -8.45 -3.14 4.33
CA ASN A 80 -9.57 -3.28 3.41
C ASN A 80 -10.58 -2.12 3.60
N ASP A 81 -11.18 -1.60 2.52
CA ASP A 81 -12.15 -0.48 2.57
C ASP A 81 -13.57 -0.89 3.01
N ARG A 82 -13.82 -2.18 3.23
CA ARG A 82 -15.17 -2.65 3.61
C ARG A 82 -15.46 -2.38 5.09
N VAL A 83 -16.66 -1.82 5.35
CA VAL A 83 -17.24 -1.65 6.68
C VAL A 83 -17.35 -2.99 7.42
N PHE A 84 -17.66 -4.06 6.68
CA PHE A 84 -17.63 -5.44 7.15
C PHE A 84 -16.56 -6.18 6.38
N ASN A 85 -15.39 -6.35 6.99
CA ASN A 85 -14.32 -7.17 6.43
C ASN A 85 -14.71 -8.67 6.58
N PRO A 86 -14.92 -9.41 5.47
CA PRO A 86 -15.34 -10.81 5.54
C PRO A 86 -14.19 -11.76 5.88
N TYR A 87 -12.93 -11.30 5.80
CA TYR A 87 -11.75 -12.15 5.94
C TYR A 87 -11.16 -12.10 7.35
N ASN A 88 -10.78 -13.25 7.89
CA ASN A 88 -10.01 -13.36 9.11
C ASN A 88 -8.50 -13.51 8.80
N TYR A 89 -7.77 -12.40 8.88
CA TYR A 89 -6.33 -12.36 8.58
C TYR A 89 -5.43 -13.12 9.58
N LYS A 90 -5.99 -13.80 10.59
CA LYS A 90 -5.25 -14.79 11.40
C LYS A 90 -5.19 -16.17 10.75
N LYS A 91 -6.09 -16.45 9.80
CA LYS A 91 -6.17 -17.71 9.06
C LYS A 91 -5.50 -17.56 7.71
N GLN A 92 -4.72 -18.55 7.31
CA GLN A 92 -4.00 -18.51 6.04
C GLN A 92 -4.97 -18.62 4.85
N GLU A 93 -6.02 -19.42 5.00
CA GLU A 93 -7.03 -19.68 3.98
C GLU A 93 -7.76 -18.39 3.58
N ASP A 94 -8.20 -17.60 4.58
CA ASP A 94 -8.87 -16.31 4.38
C ASP A 94 -7.94 -15.27 3.72
N ILE A 95 -6.62 -15.32 3.99
CA ILE A 95 -5.63 -14.46 3.32
C ILE A 95 -5.54 -14.80 1.83
N GLU A 96 -5.51 -16.08 1.51
CA GLU A 96 -5.46 -16.56 0.13
C GLU A 96 -6.75 -16.26 -0.64
N GLU A 97 -7.90 -16.38 0.02
CA GLU A 97 -9.20 -15.98 -0.53
C GLU A 97 -9.24 -14.47 -0.79
N CYS A 98 -8.86 -13.65 0.19
CA CYS A 98 -8.75 -12.20 0.01
C CYS A 98 -7.85 -11.84 -1.18
N LEU A 99 -6.67 -12.46 -1.29
CA LEU A 99 -5.75 -12.17 -2.39
C LEU A 99 -6.32 -12.59 -3.75
N ARG A 100 -7.04 -13.70 -3.81
CA ARG A 100 -7.73 -14.16 -5.02
C ARG A 100 -8.79 -13.16 -5.45
N ASP A 101 -9.62 -12.70 -4.52
CA ASP A 101 -10.69 -11.74 -4.77
C ASP A 101 -10.13 -10.37 -5.17
N PHE A 102 -9.02 -9.92 -4.58
CA PHE A 102 -8.36 -8.68 -4.99
C PHE A 102 -7.82 -8.74 -6.43
N ASN A 103 -7.35 -9.91 -6.88
CA ASN A 103 -6.86 -10.09 -8.25
C ASN A 103 -8.00 -10.31 -9.25
N ASN A 104 -9.08 -10.99 -8.83
CA ASN A 104 -10.25 -11.32 -9.63
C ASN A 104 -11.52 -11.06 -8.81
N PRO A 105 -11.96 -9.79 -8.69
CA PRO A 105 -13.08 -9.44 -7.84
C PRO A 105 -14.37 -10.07 -8.39
N PRO A 106 -15.13 -10.81 -7.56
CA PRO A 106 -16.44 -11.30 -7.98
C PRO A 106 -17.42 -10.13 -8.15
N GLU A 107 -18.47 -10.31 -8.97
CA GLU A 107 -19.37 -9.22 -9.38
C GLU A 107 -20.01 -8.48 -8.19
N ASP A 108 -20.33 -9.23 -7.13
CA ASP A 108 -20.92 -8.75 -5.88
C ASP A 108 -19.91 -8.08 -4.93
N MET A 109 -18.60 -8.17 -5.22
CA MET A 109 -17.52 -7.54 -4.47
C MET A 109 -16.63 -6.67 -5.35
N SER A 110 -17.17 -6.12 -6.45
CA SER A 110 -16.46 -5.22 -7.36
C SER A 110 -15.87 -3.98 -6.67
N ASP A 111 -16.40 -3.57 -5.52
CA ASP A 111 -15.88 -2.48 -4.69
C ASP A 111 -14.70 -2.86 -3.78
N LEU A 112 -14.25 -4.13 -3.80
CA LEU A 112 -13.14 -4.60 -2.98
C LEU A 112 -11.85 -3.85 -3.34
N LYS A 113 -11.37 -3.02 -2.42
CA LYS A 113 -10.18 -2.19 -2.59
C LYS A 113 -9.52 -1.89 -1.26
N ILE A 114 -8.29 -1.40 -1.34
CA ILE A 114 -7.59 -0.85 -0.18
C ILE A 114 -8.28 0.46 0.23
N SER A 115 -8.48 0.66 1.52
CA SER A 115 -9.16 1.86 2.04
C SER A 115 -8.40 3.12 1.66
N LEU A 116 -9.06 4.05 0.98
CA LEU A 116 -8.47 5.34 0.63
C LEU A 116 -8.39 6.28 1.83
N ARG A 117 -9.25 6.09 2.83
CA ARG A 117 -9.27 6.92 4.06
C ARG A 117 -8.15 6.57 5.01
N HIS A 118 -7.81 5.28 5.09
CA HIS A 118 -6.80 4.75 6.02
C HIS A 118 -5.53 4.28 5.30
N GLY A 119 -5.50 4.36 3.98
CA GLY A 119 -4.35 3.96 3.16
C GLY A 119 -3.41 5.12 2.88
N THR A 120 -2.18 4.78 2.49
CA THR A 120 -1.10 5.73 2.24
C THR A 120 -0.08 5.15 1.26
N ASN A 121 0.83 5.99 0.79
CA ASN A 121 1.94 5.53 -0.05
C ASN A 121 2.96 4.77 0.80
N VAL A 122 3.36 3.59 0.32
CA VAL A 122 4.34 2.70 0.98
C VAL A 122 5.63 3.46 1.29
N GLU A 123 6.09 4.34 0.39
CA GLU A 123 7.34 5.08 0.58
C GLU A 123 7.34 6.02 1.80
N ASN A 124 6.16 6.43 2.25
CA ASN A 124 6.02 7.31 3.40
C ASN A 124 6.16 6.51 4.69
N VAL A 125 5.56 5.31 4.74
CA VAL A 125 5.33 4.59 6.00
C VAL A 125 6.13 3.32 6.17
N ILE A 126 6.66 2.72 5.10
CA ILE A 126 7.42 1.46 5.18
C ILE A 126 8.89 1.73 4.88
N ASP A 127 9.77 1.16 5.71
CA ASP A 127 11.18 1.00 5.38
C ASP A 127 11.46 -0.43 4.90
N LEU A 128 12.23 -0.53 3.81
CA LEU A 128 12.67 -1.79 3.23
C LEU A 128 14.20 -1.80 3.20
N PRO A 129 14.86 -1.99 4.36
CA PRO A 129 16.31 -2.10 4.43
C PRO A 129 16.80 -3.32 3.66
N GLY A 130 17.93 -3.22 2.96
CA GLY A 130 18.67 -4.40 2.47
C GLY A 130 18.21 -5.09 1.18
N ILE A 131 17.13 -4.64 0.52
CA ILE A 131 16.75 -5.20 -0.80
C ILE A 131 17.51 -4.43 -1.91
N ASN A 132 18.69 -4.94 -2.29
CA ASN A 132 19.54 -4.41 -3.38
C ASN A 132 19.09 -4.90 -4.76
#